data_AF-A0A917FIF4-F1
#
_entry.id   AF-A0A917FIF4-F1
#
_cell.length_a   1.000
_cell.length_b   1.000
_cell.length_c   1.000
_cell.angle_alpha   90.00
_cell.angle_beta   90.00
_cell.angle_gamma   90.00
#
_symmetry.space_group_name_H-M   'P 1'
#
loop_
_entity.id
_entity.type
_entity.pdbx_description
1 polymer ?
#
loop_
_entity_poly.entity_id
_entity_poly.type
_entity_poly.pdbx_seq_one_letter_code
_entity_poly.pdbx_strand_id
1 'polypeptide(L)'
;MRLLLAAAGLLISQIAHADPIADASSPAAPVGLIDGSAYDHNGSTVMVHPENGLIIYQSPKPSMEDVAPEGTVLFRGPVFSYSGAISGTAYAFKKGCAPAPYAVSGGYSADNATITLRGASPAWKGCDVVGYRKDSPNAVLRFKSMMSP
;
A
#
# COMPACT_ATOMS: atom_id res chain seq x y z
N MET A 1 41.56 -11.85 -65.64
CA MET A 1 40.28 -11.94 -66.39
C MET A 1 39.14 -11.64 -65.41
N ARG A 2 38.38 -10.58 -65.71
CA ARG A 2 37.00 -10.17 -65.27
C ARG A 2 36.52 -10.60 -63.87
N LEU A 3 36.24 -9.75 -62.88
CA LEU A 3 35.46 -8.49 -62.78
C LEU A 3 33.95 -8.71 -62.44
N LEU A 4 33.54 -8.19 -61.25
CA LEU A 4 32.20 -7.74 -60.74
C LEU A 4 31.13 -8.85 -60.47
N LEU A 5 30.21 -8.77 -59.49
CA LEU A 5 29.62 -7.68 -58.70
C LEU A 5 28.79 -8.22 -57.49
N ALA A 6 28.77 -7.45 -56.36
CA ALA A 6 27.71 -7.14 -55.34
C ALA A 6 26.65 -8.19 -54.88
N ALA A 7 26.02 -8.16 -53.70
CA ALA A 7 25.65 -7.07 -52.78
C ALA A 7 25.36 -7.65 -51.36
N ALA A 8 25.76 -6.96 -50.29
CA ALA A 8 24.90 -6.16 -49.38
C ALA A 8 23.90 -6.95 -48.50
N GLY A 9 24.14 -6.95 -47.18
CA GLY A 9 23.21 -7.39 -46.15
C GLY A 9 23.68 -6.94 -44.77
N LEU A 10 23.23 -5.75 -44.35
CA LEU A 10 23.39 -5.17 -43.02
C LEU A 10 22.25 -5.66 -42.11
N LEU A 11 22.52 -5.95 -40.83
CA LEU A 11 21.59 -5.86 -39.67
C LEU A 11 22.38 -6.27 -38.40
N ILE A 12 23.07 -5.33 -37.75
CA ILE A 12 22.68 -4.60 -36.52
C ILE A 12 22.51 -5.52 -35.30
N SER A 13 23.49 -5.38 -34.40
CA SER A 13 23.60 -5.94 -33.06
C SER A 13 22.57 -5.33 -32.10
N GLN A 14 21.97 -6.13 -31.21
CA GLN A 14 21.36 -5.61 -29.99
C GLN A 14 21.72 -6.48 -28.78
N ILE A 15 22.48 -5.84 -27.89
CA ILE A 15 22.87 -6.23 -26.55
C ILE A 15 21.61 -6.34 -25.68
N ALA A 16 21.41 -7.50 -25.06
CA ALA A 16 20.43 -7.66 -23.99
C ALA A 16 20.86 -6.77 -22.81
N HIS A 17 20.16 -5.66 -22.61
CA HIS A 17 20.28 -4.85 -21.41
C HIS A 17 19.51 -5.59 -20.31
N ALA A 18 20.20 -5.94 -19.23
CA ALA A 18 19.56 -6.42 -18.01
C ALA A 18 18.81 -5.24 -17.37
N ASP A 19 17.50 -5.37 -17.23
CA ASP A 19 16.68 -4.40 -16.50
C ASP A 19 17.08 -4.38 -15.01
N PRO A 20 17.17 -3.20 -14.37
CA PRO A 20 17.42 -3.14 -12.95
C PRO A 20 16.16 -3.60 -12.19
N ILE A 21 16.30 -4.68 -11.45
CA ILE A 21 15.35 -5.13 -10.43
C ILE A 21 15.17 -3.99 -9.41
N ALA A 22 14.01 -3.34 -9.43
CA ALA A 22 13.65 -2.33 -8.45
C ALA A 22 13.59 -2.95 -7.05
N ASP A 23 14.33 -2.34 -6.13
CA ASP A 23 14.43 -2.68 -4.71
C ASP A 23 13.08 -2.52 -4.00
N ALA A 24 12.58 -3.60 -3.39
CA ALA A 24 11.26 -3.70 -2.74
C ALA A 24 11.20 -3.06 -1.33
N SER A 25 12.07 -2.10 -1.03
CA SER A 25 12.30 -1.61 0.35
C SER A 25 11.90 -0.15 0.61
N SER A 26 11.32 0.57 -0.37
CA SER A 26 10.95 2.00 -0.19
C SER A 26 9.43 2.24 -0.24
N PRO A 27 8.81 2.81 0.82
CA PRO A 27 7.38 3.12 0.84
C PRO A 27 6.98 4.41 0.09
N ALA A 28 7.90 5.04 -0.66
CA ALA A 28 7.75 6.44 -1.10
C ALA A 28 7.61 6.65 -2.63
N ALA A 29 7.22 5.64 -3.41
CA ALA A 29 6.90 5.87 -4.82
C ALA A 29 5.43 6.30 -4.99
N PRO A 30 5.12 7.40 -5.70
CA PRO A 30 3.75 7.74 -6.05
C PRO A 30 3.24 6.70 -7.06
N VAL A 31 2.38 5.81 -6.59
CA VAL A 31 1.65 4.86 -7.45
C VAL A 31 0.65 5.64 -8.29
N GLY A 32 0.49 5.28 -9.57
CA GLY A 32 -0.56 5.83 -10.44
C GLY A 32 -1.92 5.28 -10.01
N LEU A 33 -2.55 5.92 -9.03
CA LEU A 33 -3.74 5.46 -8.31
C LEU A 33 -5.03 5.91 -8.98
N ILE A 34 -5.32 5.42 -10.19
CA ILE A 34 -6.48 5.87 -10.98
C ILE A 34 -7.81 5.17 -10.61
N ASP A 35 -7.79 4.11 -9.79
CA ASP A 35 -8.98 3.38 -9.36
C ASP A 35 -9.02 3.21 -7.84
N GLY A 36 -9.33 4.30 -7.14
CA GLY A 36 -9.40 4.36 -5.69
C GLY A 36 -10.76 4.78 -5.20
N SER A 37 -11.23 4.14 -4.13
CA SER A 37 -12.43 4.57 -3.42
C SER A 37 -12.06 5.26 -2.10
N ALA A 38 -12.74 6.36 -1.78
CA ALA A 38 -12.49 7.13 -0.56
C ALA A 38 -13.21 6.53 0.65
N TYR A 39 -12.47 6.39 1.75
CA TYR A 39 -12.99 5.90 3.04
C TYR A 39 -12.55 6.83 4.16
N ASP A 40 -13.42 6.98 5.17
CA ASP A 40 -13.04 7.55 6.46
C ASP A 40 -12.31 6.50 7.30
N HIS A 41 -11.19 6.92 7.88
CA HIS A 41 -10.46 6.19 8.88
C HIS A 41 -10.09 7.12 10.04
N ASN A 42 -10.82 7.03 11.16
CA ASN A 42 -10.55 7.77 12.38
C ASN A 42 -10.48 9.31 12.16
N GLY A 43 -11.33 9.83 11.26
CA GLY A 43 -11.39 11.24 10.89
C GLY A 43 -10.37 11.68 9.83
N SER A 44 -9.66 10.75 9.20
CA SER A 44 -8.81 11.01 8.03
C SER A 44 -9.43 10.37 6.79
N THR A 45 -9.24 10.98 5.62
CA THR A 45 -9.57 10.35 4.34
C THR A 45 -8.43 9.46 3.90
N VAL A 46 -8.75 8.20 3.61
CA VAL A 46 -7.84 7.26 2.95
C VAL A 46 -8.42 6.80 1.62
N MET A 47 -7.55 6.47 0.67
CA MET A 47 -7.92 5.87 -0.60
C MET A 47 -7.61 4.38 -0.55
N VAL A 48 -8.60 3.56 -0.90
CA VAL A 48 -8.50 2.11 -1.00
C VAL A 48 -8.35 1.75 -2.47
N HIS A 49 -7.28 1.02 -2.80
CA HIS A 49 -6.91 0.59 -4.15
C HIS A 49 -6.82 -0.94 -4.22
N PRO A 50 -7.95 -1.63 -4.48
CA PRO A 50 -8.01 -3.09 -4.43
C PRO A 50 -7.07 -3.76 -5.44
N GLU A 51 -6.96 -3.22 -6.66
CA GLU A 51 -6.09 -3.72 -7.75
C GLU A 51 -4.60 -3.56 -7.44
N ASN A 52 -4.23 -2.73 -6.47
CA ASN A 52 -2.84 -2.57 -6.01
C ASN A 52 -2.60 -3.21 -4.64
N GLY A 53 -3.66 -3.64 -3.95
CA GLY A 53 -3.57 -4.13 -2.58
C GLY A 53 -3.18 -3.04 -1.57
N LEU A 54 -3.58 -1.78 -1.78
CA LEU A 54 -3.13 -0.63 -0.97
C LEU A 54 -4.28 0.10 -0.28
N ILE A 55 -3.98 0.64 0.90
CA ILE A 55 -4.76 1.72 1.54
C ILE A 55 -3.79 2.84 1.90
N ILE A 56 -4.06 4.05 1.42
CA ILE A 56 -3.13 5.19 1.47
C ILE A 56 -3.82 6.41 2.07
N TYR A 57 -3.12 7.17 2.90
CA TYR A 57 -3.62 8.45 3.39
C TYR A 57 -3.72 9.47 2.25
N GLN A 58 -4.91 10.04 2.05
CA GLN A 58 -5.15 11.11 1.07
C GLN A 58 -5.35 12.45 1.74
N SER A 59 -6.03 12.49 2.88
CA SER A 59 -6.15 13.69 3.71
C SER A 59 -6.06 13.27 5.17
N PRO A 60 -4.84 13.17 5.75
CA PRO A 60 -4.67 12.94 7.17
C PRO A 60 -5.35 14.04 7.98
N LYS A 61 -5.95 13.69 9.11
CA LYS A 61 -6.40 14.70 10.08
C LYS A 61 -5.20 15.49 10.63
N PRO A 62 -5.40 16.71 11.16
CA PRO A 62 -4.29 17.57 11.59
C PRO A 62 -3.29 16.93 12.57
N SER A 63 -3.78 16.08 13.49
CA SER A 63 -2.90 15.37 14.45
C SER A 63 -2.00 14.29 13.82
N MET A 64 -2.21 13.96 12.55
CA MET A 64 -1.44 12.96 11.79
C MET A 64 -0.52 13.56 10.74
N GLU A 65 -0.60 14.86 10.41
CA GLU A 65 0.20 15.46 9.31
C GLU A 65 1.71 15.27 9.50
N ASP A 66 2.21 15.42 10.73
CA ASP A 66 3.63 15.20 11.09
C ASP A 66 4.00 13.73 11.37
N VAL A 67 3.02 12.82 11.32
CA VAL A 67 3.16 11.42 11.77
C VAL A 67 3.03 10.44 10.61
N ALA A 68 2.05 10.68 9.74
CA ALA A 68 1.75 9.96 8.52
C ALA A 68 1.13 10.96 7.53
N PRO A 69 1.95 11.71 6.77
CA PRO A 69 1.46 12.70 5.82
C PRO A 69 0.70 12.07 4.66
N GLU A 70 0.09 12.91 3.82
CA GLU A 70 -0.52 12.49 2.56
C GLU A 70 0.44 11.62 1.73
N GLY A 71 -0.11 10.58 1.10
CA GLY A 71 0.65 9.57 0.35
C GLY A 71 1.21 8.43 1.20
N THR A 72 1.12 8.49 2.53
CA THR A 72 1.61 7.42 3.40
C THR A 72 0.78 6.15 3.26
N VAL A 73 1.44 5.01 3.02
CA VAL A 73 0.80 3.69 2.95
C VAL A 73 0.41 3.22 4.36
N LEU A 74 -0.89 3.12 4.63
CA LEU A 74 -1.45 2.59 5.88
C LEU A 74 -1.56 1.06 5.86
N PHE A 75 -1.81 0.47 4.69
CA PHE A 75 -1.91 -0.97 4.51
C PHE A 75 -1.36 -1.40 3.14
N ARG A 76 -0.72 -2.58 3.13
CA ARG A 76 -0.28 -3.30 1.93
C ARG A 76 -0.61 -4.78 2.03
N GLY A 77 -1.23 -5.33 1.00
CA GLY A 77 -1.52 -6.76 0.86
C GLY A 77 -1.50 -7.21 -0.59
N PRO A 78 -1.92 -8.45 -0.88
CA PRO A 78 -2.25 -8.89 -2.24
C PRO A 78 -3.40 -8.06 -2.81
N VAL A 79 -3.59 -8.14 -4.12
CA VAL A 79 -4.81 -7.62 -4.76
C VAL A 79 -6.04 -8.26 -4.11
N PHE A 80 -7.10 -7.47 -3.92
CA PHE A 80 -8.34 -7.95 -3.32
C PHE A 80 -9.54 -7.42 -4.09
N SER A 81 -10.68 -8.08 -3.94
CA SER A 81 -11.93 -7.70 -4.61
C SER A 81 -12.89 -7.05 -3.63
N TYR A 82 -13.81 -6.25 -4.16
CA TYR A 82 -14.94 -5.74 -3.39
C TYR A 82 -15.75 -6.92 -2.81
N SER A 83 -16.21 -6.81 -1.57
CA SER A 83 -16.85 -7.91 -0.81
C SER A 83 -15.94 -9.11 -0.48
N GLY A 84 -14.66 -9.07 -0.83
CA GLY A 84 -13.72 -10.18 -0.64
C GLY A 84 -13.05 -10.22 0.73
N ALA A 85 -12.35 -11.32 1.00
CA ALA A 85 -11.42 -11.41 2.12
C ALA A 85 -10.19 -10.54 1.85
N ILE A 86 -9.74 -9.82 2.87
CA ILE A 86 -8.59 -8.93 2.82
C ILE A 86 -7.60 -9.39 3.87
N SER A 87 -6.33 -9.53 3.48
CA SER A 87 -5.23 -9.86 4.39
C SER A 87 -3.96 -9.13 3.97
N GLY A 88 -3.13 -8.74 4.93
CA GLY A 88 -1.87 -8.09 4.62
C GLY A 88 -1.20 -7.49 5.85
N THR A 89 -0.42 -6.46 5.61
CA THR A 89 0.33 -5.71 6.62
C THR A 89 -0.28 -4.33 6.78
N ALA A 90 -0.69 -4.00 7.99
CA ALA A 90 -0.98 -2.62 8.39
C ALA A 90 0.26 -2.00 9.03
N TYR A 91 0.37 -0.67 8.98
CA TYR A 91 1.45 0.08 9.59
C TYR A 91 0.89 0.95 10.71
N ALA A 92 1.46 0.81 11.91
CA ALA A 92 1.17 1.68 13.03
C ALA A 92 2.16 2.84 13.06
N PHE A 93 1.66 4.06 13.21
CA PHE A 93 2.47 5.27 13.18
C PHE A 93 2.56 5.91 14.56
N LYS A 94 3.75 6.43 14.88
CA LYS A 94 4.03 7.15 16.13
C LYS A 94 5.02 8.27 15.83
N LYS A 95 4.72 9.48 16.31
CA LYS A 95 5.56 10.67 16.06
C LYS A 95 7.01 10.41 16.44
N GLY A 96 7.93 10.68 15.50
CA GLY A 96 9.37 10.50 15.69
C GLY A 96 9.87 9.06 15.65
N CYS A 97 9.01 8.08 15.37
CA CYS A 97 9.39 6.67 15.24
C CYS A 97 9.16 6.18 13.81
N ALA A 98 9.92 5.15 13.41
CA ALA A 98 9.64 4.44 12.17
C ALA A 98 8.25 3.74 12.25
N PRO A 99 7.52 3.59 11.13
CA PRO A 99 6.29 2.83 11.10
C PRO A 99 6.51 1.38 11.53
N ALA A 100 5.66 0.85 12.41
CA ALA A 100 5.72 -0.55 12.81
C ALA A 100 4.70 -1.41 12.03
N PRO A 101 5.15 -2.42 11.28
CA PRO A 101 4.26 -3.32 10.57
C PRO A 101 3.58 -4.31 11.52
N TYR A 102 2.35 -4.72 11.19
CA TYR A 102 1.66 -5.83 11.85
C TYR A 102 0.66 -6.50 10.91
N ALA A 103 0.55 -7.81 11.03
CA ALA A 103 -0.35 -8.61 10.20
C ALA A 103 -1.81 -8.34 10.58
N VAL A 104 -2.66 -8.14 9.57
CA VAL A 104 -4.10 -7.95 9.73
C VAL A 104 -4.88 -8.74 8.70
N SER A 105 -6.10 -9.14 9.06
CA SER A 105 -7.05 -9.78 8.16
C SER A 105 -8.49 -9.38 8.45
N GLY A 106 -9.36 -9.48 7.46
CA GLY A 106 -10.78 -9.20 7.59
C GLY A 106 -11.45 -9.07 6.23
N GLY A 107 -12.34 -8.08 6.08
CA GLY A 107 -13.09 -7.88 4.84
C GLY A 107 -14.17 -6.81 4.98
N TYR A 108 -15.07 -6.80 3.99
CA TYR A 108 -16.21 -5.89 3.93
C TYR A 108 -17.35 -6.35 4.85
N SER A 109 -18.16 -5.40 5.32
CA SER A 109 -19.48 -5.63 5.89
C SER A 109 -20.45 -6.13 4.81
N ALA A 110 -21.58 -6.70 5.23
CA ALA A 110 -22.57 -7.27 4.31
C ALA A 110 -23.17 -6.24 3.31
N ASP A 111 -23.23 -4.97 3.71
CA ASP A 111 -23.66 -3.84 2.87
C ASP A 111 -22.51 -3.22 2.06
N ASN A 112 -21.30 -3.77 2.15
CA ASN A 112 -20.06 -3.25 1.58
C ASN A 112 -19.71 -1.80 1.95
N ALA A 113 -20.33 -1.25 3.01
CA ALA A 113 -20.09 0.12 3.43
C ALA A 113 -18.88 0.27 4.36
N THR A 114 -18.39 -0.83 4.96
CA THR A 114 -17.30 -0.79 5.94
C THR A 114 -16.31 -1.93 5.72
N ILE A 115 -15.03 -1.61 5.59
CA ILE A 115 -13.95 -2.60 5.70
C ILE A 115 -13.52 -2.67 7.17
N THR A 116 -13.42 -3.87 7.72
CA THR A 116 -12.86 -4.11 9.06
C THR A 116 -11.70 -5.09 8.98
N LEU A 117 -10.50 -4.66 9.38
CA LEU A 117 -9.31 -5.50 9.48
C LEU A 117 -8.89 -5.64 10.95
N ARG A 118 -8.39 -6.81 11.33
CA ARG A 118 -8.01 -7.12 12.70
C ARG A 118 -6.63 -7.74 12.75
N GLY A 119 -5.84 -7.36 13.75
CA GLY A 119 -4.50 -7.89 14.01
C GLY A 119 -4.02 -7.50 15.39
N ALA A 120 -2.99 -8.16 15.91
CA ALA A 120 -2.36 -7.73 17.15
C ALA A 120 -1.51 -6.49 16.85
N SER A 121 -1.83 -5.33 17.44
CA SER A 121 -1.14 -4.07 17.15
C SER A 121 0.17 -3.94 17.95
N PRO A 122 1.18 -3.22 17.45
CA PRO A 122 2.45 -3.01 18.15
C PRO A 122 2.30 -2.37 19.53
N ALA A 123 2.97 -2.93 20.53
CA ALA A 123 3.18 -2.35 21.84
C ALA A 123 4.57 -1.71 21.90
N TRP A 124 4.63 -0.45 22.34
CA TRP A 124 5.83 0.37 22.22
C TRP A 124 6.51 0.62 23.57
N LYS A 125 7.83 0.63 23.59
CA LYS A 125 8.67 1.26 24.63
C LYS A 125 9.59 2.26 23.94
N GLY A 126 9.32 3.56 24.06
CA GLY A 126 9.96 4.55 23.18
C GLY A 126 9.57 4.29 21.72
N CYS A 127 10.54 4.14 20.82
CA CYS A 127 10.32 3.72 19.43
C CYS A 127 10.51 2.22 19.21
N ASP A 128 10.84 1.44 20.24
CA ASP A 128 11.00 0.00 20.12
C ASP A 128 9.65 -0.70 20.23
N VAL A 129 9.38 -1.61 19.30
CA VAL A 129 8.25 -2.54 19.40
C VAL A 129 8.66 -3.69 20.31
N VAL A 130 8.06 -3.77 21.49
CA VAL A 130 8.37 -4.76 22.53
C VAL A 130 7.37 -5.91 22.58
N GLY A 131 6.35 -5.88 21.73
CA GLY A 131 5.35 -6.94 21.64
C GLY A 131 4.16 -6.53 20.78
N TYR A 132 3.16 -7.41 20.73
CA TYR A 132 1.92 -7.19 19.97
C TYR A 132 0.71 -7.57 20.81
N ARG A 133 -0.36 -6.78 20.72
CA ARG A 133 -1.54 -6.89 21.59
C ARG A 133 -2.84 -6.82 20.79
N LYS A 134 -3.75 -7.75 21.09
CA LYS A 134 -5.10 -7.79 20.47
C LYS A 134 -6.10 -6.87 21.17
N ASP A 135 -5.80 -6.45 22.39
CA ASP A 135 -6.64 -5.63 23.26
C ASP A 135 -6.25 -4.14 23.21
N SER A 136 -6.04 -3.64 22.00
CA SER A 136 -5.65 -2.25 21.73
C SER A 136 -6.66 -1.61 20.76
N PRO A 137 -6.93 -0.30 20.86
CA PRO A 137 -7.75 0.40 19.87
C PRO A 137 -7.24 0.23 18.43
N ASN A 138 -5.92 0.08 18.25
CA ASN A 138 -5.29 -0.12 16.94
C ASN A 138 -5.30 -1.58 16.47
N ALA A 139 -5.85 -2.52 17.27
CA ALA A 139 -5.99 -3.92 16.87
C ALA A 139 -7.15 -4.13 15.88
N VAL A 140 -8.00 -3.12 15.68
CA VAL A 140 -9.13 -3.13 14.77
C VAL A 140 -9.10 -1.87 13.91
N LEU A 141 -8.82 -2.03 12.61
CA LEU A 141 -8.89 -0.95 11.65
C LEU A 141 -10.28 -0.97 11.01
N ARG A 142 -10.98 0.16 11.08
CA ARG A 142 -12.26 0.37 10.42
C ARG A 142 -12.12 1.45 9.38
N PHE A 143 -12.63 1.16 8.19
CA PHE A 143 -12.69 2.08 7.07
C PHE A 143 -14.14 2.18 6.65
N LYS A 144 -14.75 3.36 6.73
CA LYS A 144 -16.15 3.56 6.34
C LYS A 144 -16.21 4.25 4.98
N SER A 145 -16.93 3.67 4.02
CA SER A 145 -17.11 4.26 2.70
C SER A 145 -17.63 5.67 2.82
N MET A 146 -17.00 6.60 2.09
CA MET A 146 -17.48 7.98 1.96
C MET A 146 -18.37 8.17 0.72
N MET A 147 -18.39 7.20 -0.19
CA MET A 147 -19.47 7.11 -1.18
C MET A 147 -20.72 6.64 -0.44
N SER A 148 -21.74 7.50 -0.40
CA SER A 148 -23.03 7.21 0.23
C SER A 148 -23.64 5.94 -0.37
N PRO A 149 -24.31 5.08 0.43
CA PRO A 149 -25.33 4.19 -0.12
C PRO A 149 -26.46 5.01 -0.77
#